data_AF-A0A2T4X5H4-F1
#
_entry.id   AF-A0A2T4X5H4-F1
#
_cell.length_a   1.000
_cell.length_b   1.000
_cell.length_c   1.000
_cell.angle_alpha   90.00
_cell.angle_beta   90.00
_cell.angle_gamma   90.00
#
_symmetry.space_group_name_H-M   'P 1'
#
loop_
_entity.id
_entity.type
_entity.pdbx_description
1 polymer ?
#
loop_
_entity_poly.entity_id
_entity_poly.type
_entity_poly.pdbx_seq_one_letter_code
_entity_poly.pdbx_strand_id
1 'polypeptide(L)'
;MPVKYEGRGFIEPPERVELSIDEFKLYFVDKFPKSETRARLFDGYNKYTMSFRSEVTKDIIQWVGGSFTTTKLNPRDIDVVTIIAHETYDEKHELIEGRFRKTAKSEFGVDAYIVGSYPEKHDKFQLFQGNLVY
;
A
#
# COMPACT_ATOMS: atom_id res chain seq x y z
N MET A 1 15.92 -4.27 9.05
CA MET A 1 16.98 -3.28 8.68
C MET A 1 16.53 -1.89 9.08
N PRO A 2 17.41 -0.97 9.53
CA PRO A 2 17.00 0.41 9.80
C PRO A 2 16.73 1.16 8.49
N VAL A 3 15.52 1.71 8.34
CA VAL A 3 15.18 2.64 7.25
C VAL A 3 16.05 3.90 7.38
N LYS A 4 16.73 4.28 6.31
CA LYS A 4 17.55 5.49 6.20
C LYS A 4 16.91 6.45 5.21
N TYR A 5 17.22 7.73 5.37
CA TYR A 5 16.72 8.79 4.51
C TYR A 5 17.87 9.60 3.92
N GLU A 6 17.76 9.99 2.66
CA GLU A 6 18.65 10.98 2.05
C GLU A 6 18.25 12.41 2.46
N GLY A 7 19.04 13.40 2.02
CA GLY A 7 18.92 14.80 2.47
C GLY A 7 17.57 15.48 2.21
N ARG A 8 16.81 15.04 1.21
CA ARG A 8 15.45 15.53 0.89
C ARG A 8 14.34 14.71 1.56
N GLY A 9 14.69 13.67 2.33
CA GLY A 9 13.76 12.88 3.12
C GLY A 9 13.17 11.64 2.45
N PHE A 10 13.68 11.23 1.28
CA PHE A 10 13.32 9.97 0.63
C PHE A 10 14.13 8.80 1.20
N ILE A 11 13.60 7.58 1.12
CA ILE A 11 14.31 6.38 1.57
C ILE A 11 15.58 6.17 0.73
N GLU A 12 16.68 5.78 1.39
CA GLU A 12 17.95 5.47 0.75
C GLU A 12 18.51 4.09 1.20
N PRO A 13 18.81 3.16 0.28
CA PRO A 13 18.59 3.24 -1.17
C PRO A 13 17.10 3.14 -1.56
N PRO A 14 16.70 3.59 -2.76
CA PRO A 14 15.31 3.54 -3.24
C PRO A 14 14.93 2.12 -3.68
N GLU A 15 14.98 1.18 -2.74
CA GLU A 15 14.73 -0.24 -2.97
C GLU A 15 13.47 -0.71 -2.23
N ARG A 16 12.89 -1.82 -2.70
CA ARG A 16 11.80 -2.48 -1.98
C ARG A 16 12.37 -3.21 -0.77
N VAL A 17 11.87 -2.86 0.41
CA VAL A 17 12.25 -3.48 1.67
C VAL A 17 11.03 -4.21 2.22
N GLU A 18 11.17 -5.51 2.44
CA GLU A 18 10.15 -6.27 3.16
C GLU A 18 10.24 -5.97 4.65
N LEU A 19 9.08 -5.68 5.26
CA LEU A 19 8.96 -5.36 6.67
C LEU A 19 7.83 -6.18 7.28
N SER A 20 8.04 -6.62 8.52
CA SER A 20 6.92 -7.05 9.36
C SER A 20 6.00 -5.87 9.68
N ILE A 21 4.77 -6.16 10.10
CA ILE A 21 3.82 -5.11 10.51
C ILE A 21 4.34 -4.27 11.69
N ASP A 22 5.08 -4.92 12.61
CA ASP A 22 5.70 -4.26 13.77
C ASP A 22 6.85 -3.36 13.34
N GLU A 23 7.69 -3.79 12.39
CA GLU A 23 8.72 -2.93 11.81
C GLU A 23 8.11 -1.76 11.03
N PHE A 24 7.03 -2.00 10.27
CA PHE A 24 6.33 -0.95 9.54
C PHE A 24 5.82 0.13 10.51
N LYS A 25 5.18 -0.26 11.62
CA LYS A 25 4.77 0.67 12.67
C LYS A 25 5.97 1.38 13.30
N LEU A 26 7.00 0.64 13.70
CA LEU A 26 8.17 1.19 14.36
C LEU A 26 8.83 2.30 13.50
N TYR A 27 9.09 2.00 12.23
CA TYR A 27 9.86 2.91 11.36
C TYR A 27 9.04 4.09 10.85
N PHE A 28 7.74 3.91 10.57
CA PHE A 28 6.93 4.95 9.92
C PHE A 28 5.88 5.59 10.82
N VAL A 29 5.74 5.14 12.06
CA VAL A 29 4.84 5.72 13.06
C VAL A 29 5.62 6.09 14.33
N ASP A 30 6.21 5.12 15.01
CA ASP A 30 6.75 5.33 16.36
C ASP A 30 8.00 6.22 16.35
N LYS A 31 8.80 6.17 15.27
CA LYS A 31 9.93 7.09 15.05
C LYS A 31 9.53 8.52 14.69
N PHE A 32 8.24 8.79 14.52
CA PHE A 32 7.70 10.13 14.24
C PHE A 32 6.76 10.58 15.38
N PRO A 33 7.24 10.71 16.63
CA PRO A 33 6.38 10.96 17.80
C PRO A 33 5.69 12.33 17.77
N LYS A 34 6.16 13.26 16.93
CA LYS A 34 5.54 14.59 16.73
C LYS A 34 4.52 14.61 15.59
N SER A 35 4.29 13.48 14.92
CA SER A 35 3.30 13.40 13.85
C SER A 35 1.90 13.29 14.45
N GLU A 36 0.98 14.07 13.91
CA GLU A 36 -0.42 14.06 14.28
C GLU A 36 -1.24 13.09 13.40
N THR A 37 -0.70 12.69 12.24
CA THR A 37 -1.45 11.90 11.25
C THR A 37 -1.01 10.45 11.13
N ARG A 38 0.28 10.13 11.37
CA ARG A 38 0.84 8.81 11.07
C ARG A 38 0.16 7.66 11.82
N ALA A 39 -0.12 7.83 13.12
CA ALA A 39 -0.79 6.80 13.91
C ALA A 39 -2.20 6.49 13.39
N ARG A 40 -3.02 7.53 13.17
CA ARG A 40 -4.37 7.38 12.63
C ARG A 40 -4.38 6.76 11.23
N LEU A 41 -3.43 7.16 10.38
CA LEU A 41 -3.27 6.61 9.04
C LEU A 41 -2.86 5.13 9.07
N PHE A 42 -1.96 4.75 9.97
CA PHE A 42 -1.57 3.35 10.18
C PHE A 42 -2.74 2.50 10.68
N ASP A 43 -3.55 3.00 11.61
CA ASP A 43 -4.77 2.33 12.05
C ASP A 43 -5.77 2.16 10.90
N GLY A 44 -5.90 3.19 10.06
CA GLY A 44 -6.68 3.15 8.83
C GLY A 44 -6.19 2.08 7.86
N TYR A 45 -4.89 2.01 7.61
CA TYR A 45 -4.25 0.96 6.81
C TYR A 45 -4.53 -0.46 7.35
N ASN A 46 -4.44 -0.67 8.67
CA ASN A 46 -4.75 -1.97 9.27
C ASN A 46 -6.21 -2.37 9.04
N LYS A 47 -7.15 -1.42 9.22
CA LYS A 47 -8.57 -1.65 8.95
C LYS A 47 -8.83 -1.94 7.47
N TYR A 48 -8.24 -1.15 6.57
CA TYR A 48 -8.31 -1.37 5.12
C TYR A 48 -7.84 -2.77 4.76
N THR A 49 -6.65 -3.16 5.24
CA THR A 49 -6.03 -4.46 4.94
C THR A 49 -6.85 -5.62 5.50
N MET A 50 -7.38 -5.48 6.72
CA MET A 50 -8.26 -6.49 7.31
C MET A 50 -9.55 -6.65 6.52
N SER A 51 -10.23 -5.55 6.16
CA SER A 51 -11.45 -5.57 5.35
C SER A 51 -11.22 -6.15 3.95
N PHE A 52 -10.12 -5.75 3.30
CA PHE A 52 -9.76 -6.27 1.98
C PHE A 52 -9.54 -7.79 2.06
N ARG A 53 -8.81 -8.26 3.08
CA ARG A 53 -8.56 -9.69 3.28
C ARG A 53 -9.81 -10.51 3.56
N SER A 54 -10.79 -9.95 4.26
CA SER A 54 -12.04 -10.64 4.57
C SER A 54 -13.01 -10.70 3.39
N GLU A 55 -12.99 -9.70 2.50
CA GLU A 55 -14.04 -9.52 1.50
C GLU A 55 -13.59 -9.79 0.07
N VAL A 56 -12.28 -9.71 -0.20
CA VAL A 56 -11.71 -9.94 -1.52
C VAL A 56 -10.88 -11.22 -1.50
N THR A 57 -9.72 -11.21 -0.84
CA THR A 57 -8.85 -12.39 -0.70
C THR A 57 -7.78 -12.19 0.37
N LYS A 58 -7.36 -13.29 1.01
CA LYS A 58 -6.25 -13.29 1.97
C LYS A 58 -4.87 -13.18 1.30
N ASP A 59 -4.78 -13.65 0.05
CA ASP A 59 -3.53 -13.76 -0.70
C ASP A 59 -3.23 -12.43 -1.40
N ILE A 60 -2.54 -11.55 -0.68
CA ILE A 60 -2.20 -10.20 -1.14
C ILE A 60 -0.73 -9.89 -0.94
N ILE A 61 -0.17 -9.09 -1.86
CA ILE A 61 1.09 -8.35 -1.66
C ILE A 61 0.72 -6.87 -1.61
N GLN A 62 1.27 -6.13 -0.66
CA GLN A 62 1.06 -4.69 -0.56
C GLN A 62 2.39 -3.96 -0.58
N TRP A 63 2.52 -3.00 -1.49
CA TRP A 63 3.61 -2.03 -1.49
C TRP A 63 3.08 -0.73 -0.93
N VAL A 64 3.77 -0.22 0.08
CA VAL A 64 3.45 1.06 0.71
C VAL A 64 4.47 2.08 0.28
N GLY A 65 4.01 3.27 -0.10
CA GLY A 65 4.88 4.29 -0.67
C GLY A 65 4.44 5.72 -0.36
N GLY A 66 4.83 6.60 -1.28
CA GLY A 66 4.49 8.01 -1.26
C GLY A 66 4.88 8.72 0.03
N SER A 67 4.15 9.78 0.37
CA SER A 67 4.62 10.74 1.38
C SER A 67 4.68 10.17 2.80
N PHE A 68 3.92 9.11 3.08
CA PHE A 68 3.96 8.38 4.35
C PHE A 68 5.32 7.72 4.61
N THR A 69 5.97 7.24 3.56
CA THR A 69 7.28 6.57 3.68
C THR A 69 8.47 7.52 3.72
N THR A 70 8.25 8.83 3.60
CA THR A 70 9.30 9.87 3.65
C THR A 70 9.47 10.45 5.05
N THR A 71 10.35 11.44 5.22
CA THR A 71 10.47 12.22 6.47
C THR A 71 9.37 13.28 6.66
N LYS A 72 8.41 13.42 5.73
CA LYS A 72 7.29 14.37 5.88
C LYS A 72 6.57 14.11 7.20
N LEU A 73 6.53 15.12 8.08
CA LEU A 73 6.02 14.93 9.45
C LEU A 73 4.56 14.48 9.48
N ASN A 74 3.70 15.15 8.72
CA ASN A 74 2.26 14.89 8.66
C ASN A 74 1.84 14.53 7.22
N PRO A 75 2.00 13.26 6.78
CA PRO A 75 1.42 12.78 5.54
C PRO A 75 -0.11 12.90 5.58
N ARG A 76 -0.74 13.09 4.42
CA ARG A 76 -2.19 13.28 4.31
C ARG A 76 -2.94 11.94 4.25
N ASP A 77 -2.29 10.95 3.66
CA ASP A 77 -2.78 9.62 3.28
C ASP A 77 -1.61 8.62 3.29
N ILE A 78 -1.93 7.34 3.07
CA ILE A 78 -0.97 6.27 2.78
C ILE A 78 -1.21 5.77 1.36
N ASP A 79 -0.20 5.87 0.51
CA ASP A 79 -0.23 5.31 -0.84
C ASP A 79 0.03 3.79 -0.77
N VAL A 80 -0.90 2.99 -1.28
CA VAL A 80 -0.83 1.51 -1.24
C VAL A 80 -1.13 0.93 -2.60
N VAL A 81 -0.20 0.12 -3.12
CA VAL A 81 -0.44 -0.78 -4.26
C VAL A 81 -0.72 -2.17 -3.73
N THR A 82 -1.91 -2.71 -3.98
CA THR A 82 -2.31 -4.07 -3.61
C THR A 82 -2.30 -4.97 -4.84
N ILE A 83 -1.52 -6.05 -4.80
CA ILE A 83 -1.38 -7.01 -5.89
C ILE A 83 -2.07 -8.32 -5.47
N ILE A 84 -2.95 -8.82 -6.32
CA ILE A 84 -3.72 -10.05 -6.13
C ILE A 84 -3.79 -10.86 -7.43
N ALA A 85 -4.10 -12.15 -7.34
CA ALA A 85 -4.36 -12.99 -8.53
C ALA A 85 -5.42 -12.35 -9.45
N HIS A 86 -5.17 -12.36 -10.76
CA HIS A 86 -6.07 -11.70 -11.70
C HIS A 86 -7.48 -12.28 -11.71
N GLU A 87 -7.63 -13.58 -11.44
CA GLU A 87 -8.93 -14.24 -11.36
C GLU A 87 -9.78 -13.63 -10.23
N THR A 88 -9.16 -13.37 -9.07
CA THR A 88 -9.82 -12.67 -7.96
C THR A 88 -10.12 -11.22 -8.32
N TYR A 89 -9.18 -10.54 -8.99
CA TYR A 89 -9.38 -9.16 -9.42
C TYR A 89 -10.58 -9.03 -10.37
N ASP A 90 -10.65 -9.90 -11.38
CA ASP A 90 -11.71 -9.92 -12.37
C ASP A 90 -13.05 -10.35 -11.73
N GLU A 91 -13.07 -11.35 -10.84
CA GLU A 91 -14.28 -11.82 -10.13
C GLU A 91 -14.84 -10.75 -9.17
N LYS A 92 -13.97 -10.03 -8.45
CA LYS A 92 -14.36 -9.05 -7.42
C LYS A 92 -14.31 -7.61 -7.90
N HIS A 93 -14.24 -7.39 -9.21
CA HIS A 93 -13.98 -6.08 -9.81
C HIS A 93 -14.87 -4.95 -9.27
N GLU A 94 -16.19 -5.15 -9.25
CA GLU A 94 -17.15 -4.14 -8.78
C GLU A 94 -16.96 -3.78 -7.30
N LEU A 95 -16.66 -4.77 -6.45
CA LEU A 95 -16.39 -4.56 -5.04
C LEU A 95 -15.07 -3.79 -4.84
N ILE A 96 -14.03 -4.16 -5.59
CA ILE A 96 -12.73 -3.50 -5.56
C ILE A 96 -12.87 -2.04 -5.98
N GLU A 97 -13.47 -1.78 -7.14
CA GLU A 97 -13.63 -0.43 -7.67
C GLU A 97 -14.57 0.43 -6.81
N GLY A 98 -15.68 -0.16 -6.33
CA GLY A 98 -16.70 0.53 -5.54
C GLY A 98 -16.21 0.93 -4.15
N ARG A 99 -15.55 0.02 -3.44
CA ARG A 99 -15.17 0.23 -2.03
C ARG A 99 -13.67 0.41 -1.84
N PHE A 100 -12.88 -0.52 -2.34
CA PHE A 100 -11.45 -0.55 -2.04
C PHE A 100 -10.61 0.41 -2.89
N ARG A 101 -11.21 1.06 -3.89
CA ARG A 101 -10.62 2.15 -4.68
C ARG A 101 -11.32 3.49 -4.42
N LYS A 102 -12.61 3.61 -4.74
CA LYS A 102 -13.34 4.90 -4.68
C LYS A 102 -13.47 5.47 -3.26
N THR A 103 -13.74 4.65 -2.26
CA THR A 103 -13.98 5.13 -0.88
C THR A 103 -12.80 4.94 0.06
N ALA A 104 -11.76 4.23 -0.38
CA ALA A 104 -10.63 3.86 0.48
C ALA A 104 -9.94 5.07 1.14
N LYS A 105 -9.79 6.16 0.38
CA LYS A 105 -9.14 7.37 0.88
C LYS A 105 -9.97 8.08 1.94
N SER A 106 -11.28 8.19 1.75
CA SER A 106 -12.18 8.84 2.71
C SER A 106 -12.44 7.97 3.95
N GLU A 107 -12.54 6.65 3.79
CA GLU A 107 -12.87 5.73 4.89
C GLU A 107 -11.65 5.34 5.73
N PHE A 108 -10.51 5.12 5.09
CA PHE A 108 -9.31 4.57 5.74
C PHE A 108 -8.10 5.50 5.68
N GLY A 109 -8.14 6.60 4.92
CA GLY A 109 -6.95 7.41 4.66
C GLY A 109 -5.93 6.73 3.75
N VAL A 110 -6.37 5.73 2.97
CA VAL A 110 -5.52 4.96 2.05
C VAL A 110 -5.79 5.40 0.61
N ASP A 111 -4.77 5.90 -0.07
CA ASP A 111 -4.80 6.11 -1.51
C ASP A 111 -4.44 4.78 -2.19
N ALA A 112 -5.47 4.04 -2.60
CA ALA A 112 -5.36 2.64 -3.00
C ALA A 112 -5.31 2.47 -4.52
N TYR A 113 -4.33 1.70 -4.98
CA TYR A 113 -4.24 1.18 -6.33
C TYR A 113 -4.22 -0.36 -6.28
N ILE A 114 -5.08 -1.02 -7.07
CA ILE A 114 -5.19 -2.49 -7.05
C ILE A 114 -4.81 -3.03 -8.42
N VAL A 115 -3.94 -4.03 -8.44
CA VAL A 115 -3.39 -4.65 -9.65
C VAL A 115 -3.65 -6.15 -9.63
N GLY A 116 -4.27 -6.66 -10.69
CA GLY A 116 -4.32 -8.09 -10.97
C GLY A 116 -2.97 -8.60 -11.49
N SER A 117 -2.41 -9.64 -10.86
CA SER A 117 -1.23 -10.34 -11.33
C SER A 117 -1.61 -11.37 -12.37
N TYR A 118 -1.04 -11.23 -13.56
CA TYR A 118 -1.28 -12.14 -14.68
C TYR A 118 -0.04 -13.01 -14.90
N PRO A 119 -0.18 -14.29 -15.27
CA PRO A 119 0.96 -15.15 -15.59
C PRO A 119 1.58 -14.77 -16.94
N GLU A 120 2.86 -15.10 -17.16
CA GLU A 120 3.64 -14.71 -18.36
C GLU A 120 2.96 -15.02 -19.69
N LYS A 121 2.20 -16.12 -19.75
CA LYS A 121 1.51 -16.60 -20.94
C LYS A 121 0.15 -15.94 -21.19
N HIS A 122 -0.30 -15.05 -20.31
CA HIS A 122 -1.59 -14.39 -20.43
C HIS A 122 -1.46 -13.09 -21.23
N ASP A 123 -2.44 -12.79 -22.09
CA ASP A 123 -2.40 -11.62 -23.00
C ASP A 123 -2.22 -10.28 -22.27
N LYS A 124 -2.71 -10.18 -21.03
CA LYS A 124 -2.56 -9.00 -20.16
C LYS A 124 -1.25 -8.93 -19.38
N PHE A 125 -0.32 -9.89 -19.53
CA PHE A 125 0.94 -9.93 -18.77
C PHE A 125 1.81 -8.69 -18.98
N GLN A 126 1.93 -8.20 -20.21
CA GLN A 126 2.72 -7.01 -20.52
C GLN A 126 2.15 -5.75 -19.86
N LEU A 127 0.82 -5.64 -19.82
CA LEU A 127 0.13 -4.56 -19.11
C LEU A 127 0.40 -4.63 -17.60
N PHE A 128 0.34 -5.84 -17.02
CA PHE A 128 0.69 -6.06 -15.62
C PHE A 128 2.11 -5.65 -15.29
N GLN A 129 3.09 -6.08 -16.09
CA GLN A 129 4.49 -5.66 -15.94
C GLN A 129 4.63 -4.14 -15.96
N GLY A 130 3.97 -3.46 -16.92
CA GLY A 130 3.97 -2.00 -17.00
C GLY A 130 3.42 -1.31 -15.75
N ASN A 131 2.38 -1.88 -15.13
CA ASN A 131 1.80 -1.34 -13.89
C ASN A 131 2.74 -1.47 -12.67
N LEU A 132 3.73 -2.37 -12.69
CA LEU A 132 4.67 -2.60 -11.58
C LEU A 132 5.94 -1.74 -11.64
N VAL A 133 6.13 -0.96 -12.71
CA VAL A 133 7.30 -0.06 -12.91
C VAL A 133 7.10 1.29 -12.18
N TYR A 134 5.92 1.52 -11.59
CA TYR A 134 5.60 2.69 -10.77
C TYR A 134 6.31 2.69 -9.41
#